data_AF-A0A3M1YKT5-F1
#
_entry.id   AF-A0A3M1YKT5-F1
#
_cell.length_a   1.000
_cell.length_b   1.000
_cell.length_c   1.000
_cell.angle_alpha   90.00
_cell.angle_beta   90.00
_cell.angle_gamma   90.00
#
_symmetry.space_group_name_H-M   'P 1'
#
loop_
_entity.id
_entity.type
_entity.pdbx_description
1 polymer ?
#
loop_
_entity_poly.entity_id
_entity_poly.type
_entity_poly.pdbx_seq_one_letter_code
_entity_poly.pdbx_strand_id
1 'polypeptide(L)'
;MTERFSSTWSVSYQFQKWDLSVDYTGNIYSPMKLPLQENDFRPAYSPWYSIQNLLITKNFKNQNSSVYFGVKNILNFTLPDYVILRAHDPFDKKVNDISDNPNGYTFDTSYAYAYALNKKRHWIVGIKVNL
;
A
#
# COMPACT_ATOMS: atom_id res chain seq x y z
N MET A 1 17.67 -2.22 -3.98
CA MET A 1 16.54 -1.43 -4.52
C MET A 1 16.86 0.03 -4.26
N THR A 2 16.70 0.90 -5.24
CA THR A 2 16.96 2.33 -5.03
C THR A 2 15.87 3.10 -5.75
N GLU A 3 14.90 3.58 -4.98
CA GLU A 3 13.98 4.62 -5.42
C GLU A 3 14.80 5.86 -5.76
N ARG A 4 14.60 6.41 -6.96
CA ARG A 4 15.33 7.63 -7.38
C ARG A 4 14.72 8.89 -6.77
N PHE A 5 13.43 8.83 -6.46
CA PHE A 5 12.66 9.92 -5.89
C PHE A 5 11.48 9.36 -5.08
N SER A 6 11.28 9.93 -3.90
CA SER A 6 10.08 9.76 -3.09
C SER A 6 9.71 11.09 -2.45
N SER A 7 8.42 11.32 -2.24
CA SER A 7 7.94 12.49 -1.55
C SER A 7 6.75 12.14 -0.66
N THR A 8 6.74 12.71 0.53
CA THR A 8 5.67 12.57 1.52
C THR A 8 5.15 13.96 1.85
N TRP A 9 3.83 14.11 1.91
CA TRP A 9 3.18 15.35 2.29
C TRP A 9 2.06 15.11 3.30
N SER A 10 1.79 16.12 4.11
CA SER A 10 0.69 16.15 5.06
C SER A 10 0.05 17.54 5.05
N VAL A 11 -1.27 17.57 4.99
CA VAL A 11 -2.09 18.78 5.04
C VAL A 11 -3.12 18.56 6.12
N SER A 12 -3.08 19.39 7.16
CA SER A 12 -4.02 19.34 8.27
C SER A 12 -4.72 20.69 8.39
N TYR A 13 -6.04 20.66 8.55
CA TYR A 13 -6.84 21.86 8.74
C TYR A 13 -7.89 21.66 9.82
N GLN A 14 -8.04 22.66 10.69
CA GLN A 14 -9.01 22.64 11.78
C GLN A 14 -10.06 23.73 11.59
N PHE A 15 -11.30 23.30 11.38
CA PHE A 15 -12.48 24.18 11.37
C PHE A 15 -12.92 24.44 12.81
N GLN A 16 -12.40 25.50 13.42
CA GLN A 16 -12.70 25.84 14.82
C GLN A 16 -14.19 26.02 15.11
N LYS A 17 -14.93 26.67 14.20
CA LYS A 17 -16.39 26.88 14.37
C LYS A 17 -17.20 25.59 14.46
N TRP A 18 -16.69 24.51 13.86
CA TRP A 18 -17.39 23.24 13.79
C TRP A 18 -16.67 22.14 14.57
N ASP A 19 -15.60 22.44 15.30
CA ASP A 19 -14.81 21.44 16.02
C ASP A 19 -14.43 20.22 15.16
N LEU A 20 -14.19 20.48 13.87
CA LEU A 20 -13.90 19.49 12.85
C LEU A 20 -12.43 19.62 12.42
N SER A 21 -11.67 18.53 12.42
CA SER A 21 -10.36 18.46 11.79
C SER A 21 -10.40 17.58 10.55
N VAL A 22 -9.60 17.97 9.56
CA VAL A 22 -9.37 17.20 8.34
C VAL A 22 -7.87 17.05 8.18
N ASP A 23 -7.42 15.81 8.14
CA ASP A 23 -6.02 15.41 8.04
C ASP A 23 -5.84 14.58 6.76
N TYR A 24 -5.08 15.11 5.81
CA TYR A 24 -4.80 14.49 4.53
C TYR A 24 -3.31 14.21 4.41
N THR A 25 -2.94 12.96 4.14
CA THR A 25 -1.55 12.54 3.98
C THR A 25 -1.39 11.86 2.63
N GLY A 26 -0.22 12.02 2.01
CA GLY A 26 0.09 11.29 0.80
C GLY A 26 1.57 11.00 0.66
N ASN A 27 1.85 9.94 -0.08
CA ASN A 27 3.19 9.53 -0.46
C ASN A 27 3.18 9.27 -1.97
N ILE A 28 4.24 9.66 -2.67
CA ILE A 28 4.47 9.32 -4.07
C ILE A 28 5.87 8.72 -4.20
N TYR A 29 5.96 7.66 -5.01
CA TYR A 29 7.18 6.91 -5.24
C TYR A 29 7.43 6.81 -6.75
N SER A 30 8.65 7.13 -7.13
CA SER A 30 9.14 6.94 -8.50
C SER A 30 9.42 5.46 -8.82
N PRO A 31 9.51 5.10 -10.11
CA PRO A 31 9.95 3.80 -10.55
C PRO A 31 11.26 3.38 -9.90
N MET A 32 11.25 2.23 -9.24
CA MET A 32 12.42 1.61 -8.64
C MET A 32 12.77 0.33 -9.38
N LYS A 33 14.07 0.01 -9.43
CA LYS A 33 14.54 -1.24 -10.02
C LYS A 33 14.17 -2.42 -9.12
N LEU A 34 13.52 -3.42 -9.70
CA LEU A 34 13.06 -4.62 -9.00
C LEU A 34 14.03 -5.79 -9.20
N PRO A 35 14.18 -6.65 -8.20
CA PRO A 35 14.88 -7.92 -8.38
C PRO A 35 14.05 -8.81 -9.29
N LEU A 36 14.71 -9.38 -10.30
CA LEU A 36 14.12 -10.29 -11.27
C LEU A 36 14.95 -11.56 -11.31
N GLN A 37 14.30 -12.68 -11.61
CA GLN A 37 15.01 -13.90 -11.99
C GLN A 37 15.49 -13.84 -13.44
N GLU A 38 16.31 -14.79 -13.85
CA GLU A 38 16.70 -14.93 -15.25
C GLU A 38 15.45 -15.22 -16.11
N ASN A 39 15.33 -14.57 -17.26
CA ASN A 39 14.20 -14.67 -18.18
C ASN A 39 12.81 -14.29 -17.61
N ASP A 40 12.77 -13.59 -16.48
CA ASP A 40 11.54 -13.19 -15.82
C ASP A 40 10.67 -12.27 -16.70
N PHE A 41 9.38 -12.59 -16.82
CA PHE A 41 8.41 -11.83 -17.62
C PHE A 41 7.97 -10.52 -16.95
N ARG A 42 8.22 -10.37 -15.64
CA ARG A 42 7.78 -9.22 -14.87
C ARG A 42 8.62 -7.97 -15.23
N PRO A 43 8.01 -6.76 -15.23
CA PRO A 43 8.75 -5.53 -15.51
C PRO A 43 9.96 -5.30 -14.59
N ALA A 44 11.10 -4.89 -15.15
CA ALA A 44 12.30 -4.58 -14.36
C ALA A 44 12.17 -3.34 -13.44
N TYR A 45 11.14 -2.52 -13.66
CA TYR A 45 10.86 -1.31 -12.90
C TYR A 45 9.43 -1.28 -12.40
N SER A 46 9.24 -0.77 -11.19
CA SER A 46 7.89 -0.48 -10.69
C SER A 46 7.26 0.68 -11.47
N PRO A 47 5.93 0.75 -11.58
CA PRO A 47 5.26 1.97 -12.01
C PRO A 47 5.45 3.08 -10.97
N TRP A 48 5.11 4.32 -11.35
CA TRP A 48 4.81 5.35 -10.37
C TRP A 48 3.60 4.93 -9.55
N TYR A 49 3.67 5.13 -8.24
CA TYR A 49 2.52 4.88 -7.38
C TYR A 49 2.43 5.91 -6.26
N SER A 50 1.19 6.13 -5.81
CA SER A 50 0.90 7.04 -4.71
C SER A 50 -0.11 6.42 -3.77
N ILE A 51 0.13 6.61 -2.47
CA ILE A 51 -0.78 6.19 -1.40
C ILE A 51 -1.23 7.46 -0.68
N GLN A 52 -2.54 7.69 -0.70
CA GLN A 52 -3.16 8.87 -0.11
C GLN A 52 -4.19 8.44 0.93
N ASN A 53 -4.22 9.13 2.06
CA ASN A 53 -5.13 8.86 3.16
C ASN A 53 -5.79 10.15 3.62
N LEU A 54 -7.05 10.04 4.05
CA LEU A 54 -7.82 11.13 4.62
C LEU A 54 -8.40 10.67 5.94
N LEU A 55 -8.32 11.50 6.97
CA LEU A 55 -8.97 11.32 8.26
C LEU A 55 -9.73 12.60 8.58
N ILE A 56 -11.00 12.44 8.93
CA ILE A 56 -11.89 13.49 9.38
C ILE A 56 -12.22 13.18 10.84
N THR A 57 -12.00 14.15 11.73
CA THR A 57 -12.36 14.04 13.14
C THR A 57 -13.37 15.11 13.48
N LYS A 58 -14.50 14.72 14.06
CA LYS A 58 -15.48 15.64 14.64
C LYS A 58 -15.43 15.51 16.15
N ASN A 59 -15.12 16.60 16.84
CA ASN A 59 -15.16 16.65 18.29
C ASN A 59 -16.50 17.18 18.76
N PHE A 60 -17.06 16.54 19.78
CA PHE A 60 -18.28 16.92 20.47
C PHE A 60 -17.89 17.36 21.89
N LYS A 61 -17.53 18.64 22.04
CA LYS A 61 -17.08 19.21 23.32
C LYS A 61 -18.06 18.97 24.47
N ASN A 62 -19.35 19.03 24.19
CA ASN A 62 -20.40 18.85 25.21
C ASN A 62 -20.49 17.42 25.74
N GLN A 63 -19.94 16.43 25.03
CA GLN A 63 -20.05 15.00 25.36
C GLN A 63 -18.68 14.36 25.66
N ASN A 64 -17.61 15.17 25.76
CA ASN A 64 -16.22 14.71 25.88
C ASN A 64 -15.85 13.58 24.89
N SER A 65 -16.46 13.60 23.70
CA SER A 65 -16.34 12.53 22.70
C SER A 65 -15.88 13.06 21.35
N SER A 66 -15.25 12.19 20.58
CA SER A 66 -14.78 12.46 19.22
C SER A 66 -15.16 11.32 18.31
N VAL A 67 -15.67 11.64 17.12
CA VAL A 67 -15.96 10.67 16.07
C VAL A 67 -14.93 10.82 14.96
N TYR A 68 -14.43 9.68 14.48
CA TYR A 68 -13.44 9.60 13.43
C TYR A 68 -14.04 8.92 12.22
N PHE A 69 -13.78 9.48 11.06
CA PHE A 69 -14.07 8.88 9.77
C PHE A 69 -12.84 9.02 8.89
N GLY A 70 -12.24 7.91 8.48
CA GLY A 70 -11.04 7.90 7.67
C GLY A 70 -11.15 6.95 6.48
N VAL A 71 -10.42 7.26 5.43
CA VAL A 71 -10.18 6.38 4.29
C VAL A 71 -8.68 6.32 4.04
N LYS A 72 -8.15 5.10 4.03
CA LYS A 72 -6.76 4.82 3.66
C LYS A 72 -6.71 4.32 2.23
N ASN A 73 -5.64 4.67 1.53
CA ASN A 73 -5.41 4.27 0.13
C ASN A 73 -6.58 4.69 -0.79
N ILE A 74 -6.88 5.99 -0.84
CA ILE A 74 -8.00 6.57 -1.61
C ILE A 74 -7.93 6.17 -3.10
N LEU A 75 -6.73 6.18 -3.67
CA LEU A 75 -6.46 5.80 -5.07
C LEU A 75 -6.58 4.29 -5.33
N ASN A 76 -6.82 3.49 -4.28
CA ASN A 76 -6.94 2.04 -4.35
C ASN A 76 -5.75 1.37 -5.06
N PHE A 77 -4.54 1.86 -4.76
CA PHE A 77 -3.32 1.29 -5.30
C PHE A 77 -3.11 -0.12 -4.71
N THR A 78 -2.96 -1.11 -5.58
CA THR A 78 -2.69 -2.51 -5.22
C THR A 78 -1.59 -3.06 -6.10
N LEU A 79 -0.83 -3.99 -5.52
CA LEU A 79 0.15 -4.76 -6.28
C LEU A 79 -0.57 -5.73 -7.24
N PRO A 80 0.02 -5.99 -8.43
CA PRO A 80 -0.52 -6.98 -9.34
C PRO A 80 -0.34 -8.42 -8.80
N ASP A 81 -1.18 -9.35 -9.25
CA ASP A 81 -1.17 -10.74 -8.75
C ASP A 81 0.13 -11.49 -9.04
N TYR A 82 0.89 -11.06 -10.05
CA TYR A 82 2.18 -11.65 -10.42
C TYR A 82 3.36 -11.21 -9.53
N VAL A 83 3.13 -10.45 -8.45
CA VAL A 83 4.23 -10.01 -7.58
C VAL A 83 4.96 -11.18 -6.93
N ILE A 84 4.27 -12.28 -6.62
CA ILE A 84 4.90 -13.49 -6.09
C ILE A 84 5.08 -14.48 -7.23
N LEU A 85 6.33 -14.82 -7.54
CA LEU A 85 6.64 -15.84 -8.54
C LEU A 85 6.46 -17.22 -7.92
N ARG A 86 5.87 -18.16 -8.69
CA ARG A 86 5.59 -19.55 -8.27
C ARG A 86 4.91 -19.66 -6.90
N ALA A 87 3.95 -18.79 -6.59
CA ALA A 87 3.22 -18.81 -5.31
C ALA A 87 2.53 -20.16 -4.97
N HIS A 88 2.25 -20.99 -5.98
CA HIS A 88 1.64 -22.31 -5.85
C HIS A 88 2.66 -23.41 -5.45
N ASP A 89 3.96 -23.16 -5.56
CA ASP A 89 5.04 -24.08 -5.19
C ASP A 89 6.07 -23.38 -4.28
N PRO A 90 5.68 -22.97 -3.05
CA PRO A 90 6.48 -22.11 -2.18
C PRO A 90 7.75 -22.75 -1.61
N PHE A 91 7.98 -24.03 -1.90
CA PHE A 91 9.14 -24.80 -1.44
C PHE A 91 9.86 -25.49 -2.61
N ASP A 92 9.66 -25.03 -3.84
CA ASP A 92 10.34 -25.49 -5.05
C ASP A 92 10.29 -27.02 -5.27
N LYS A 93 9.19 -27.67 -4.86
CA LYS A 93 9.05 -29.13 -4.96
C LYS A 93 8.90 -29.60 -6.41
N LYS A 94 8.48 -28.70 -7.31
CA LYS A 94 8.27 -28.96 -8.74
C LYS A 94 9.13 -28.06 -9.62
N VAL A 95 10.21 -27.49 -9.09
CA VAL A 95 11.08 -26.57 -9.84
C VAL A 95 11.67 -27.19 -11.12
N ASN A 96 11.97 -28.50 -11.10
CA ASN A 96 12.55 -29.22 -12.23
C ASN A 96 11.51 -29.78 -13.23
N ASP A 97 10.21 -29.57 -12.99
CA ASP A 97 9.17 -30.03 -13.89
C ASP A 97 9.07 -29.07 -15.10
N ILE A 98 9.66 -29.45 -16.23
CA ILE A 98 9.72 -28.63 -17.44
C ILE A 98 8.32 -28.31 -17.99
N SER A 99 7.32 -29.18 -17.75
CA SER A 99 5.95 -28.94 -18.21
C SER A 99 5.26 -27.82 -17.42
N ASP A 100 5.59 -27.67 -16.14
CA ASP A 100 5.03 -26.65 -15.24
C ASP A 100 5.92 -25.40 -15.16
N ASN A 101 7.24 -25.57 -15.33
CA ASN A 101 8.26 -24.56 -15.13
C ASN A 101 9.25 -24.48 -16.30
N PRO A 102 8.81 -24.14 -17.53
CA PRO A 102 9.67 -24.14 -18.71
C PRO A 102 10.85 -23.15 -18.60
N ASN A 103 10.72 -22.11 -17.78
CA ASN A 103 11.75 -21.09 -17.57
C ASN A 103 12.61 -21.34 -16.32
N GLY A 104 12.39 -22.43 -15.58
CA GLY A 104 13.20 -22.78 -14.43
C GLY A 104 13.11 -21.81 -13.25
N TYR A 105 11.99 -21.08 -13.11
CA TYR A 105 11.81 -20.12 -12.01
C TYR A 105 11.78 -20.81 -10.65
N THR A 106 12.25 -20.13 -9.60
CA THR A 106 12.05 -20.54 -8.20
C THR A 106 11.00 -19.66 -7.52
N PHE A 107 10.50 -20.08 -6.37
CA PHE A 107 9.65 -19.24 -5.53
C PHE A 107 10.36 -17.94 -5.15
N ASP A 108 9.74 -16.80 -5.46
CA ASP A 108 10.33 -15.49 -5.23
C ASP A 108 9.29 -14.44 -4.79
N THR A 109 9.57 -13.84 -3.62
CA THR A 109 8.76 -12.78 -2.99
C THR A 109 9.45 -11.42 -3.03
N SER A 110 10.66 -11.33 -3.58
CA SER A 110 11.50 -10.13 -3.56
C SER A 110 11.01 -9.01 -4.48
N TYR A 111 10.11 -9.30 -5.42
CA TYR A 111 9.57 -8.36 -6.40
C TYR A 111 8.56 -7.34 -5.80
N ALA A 112 8.30 -7.38 -4.50
CA ALA A 112 7.41 -6.43 -3.83
C ALA A 112 8.05 -5.03 -3.70
N TYR A 113 7.38 -4.01 -4.24
CA TYR A 113 7.89 -2.63 -4.29
C TYR A 113 7.04 -1.61 -3.52
N ALA A 114 6.00 -2.06 -2.84
CA ALA A 114 5.18 -1.21 -2.00
C ALA A 114 5.00 -1.87 -0.63
N TYR A 115 5.21 -1.09 0.44
CA TYR A 115 4.94 -1.49 1.82
C TYR A 115 3.47 -1.88 2.05
N ALA A 116 2.57 -1.45 1.18
CA ALA A 116 1.19 -1.89 1.14
C ALA A 116 1.06 -3.19 0.32
N LEU A 117 1.70 -4.27 0.77
CA LEU A 117 1.33 -5.61 0.32
C LEU A 117 -0.16 -5.81 0.69
N ASN A 118 -1.01 -5.83 -0.34
CA ASN A 118 -2.41 -6.24 -0.34
C ASN A 118 -3.43 -5.41 0.47
N LYS A 119 -3.10 -4.20 0.93
CA LYS A 119 -4.11 -3.32 1.56
C LYS A 119 -4.87 -2.52 0.50
N LYS A 120 -5.92 -3.14 -0.04
CA LYS A 120 -7.01 -2.45 -0.77
C LYS A 120 -7.49 -1.24 0.04
N ARG A 121 -8.16 -0.30 -0.63
CA ARG A 121 -8.81 0.84 0.04
C ARG A 121 -9.63 0.37 1.24
N HIS A 122 -9.42 1.01 2.39
CA HIS A 122 -10.05 0.62 3.65
C HIS A 122 -10.59 1.84 4.39
N TRP A 123 -11.81 1.69 4.91
CA TRP A 123 -12.54 2.71 5.64
C TRP A 123 -12.40 2.48 7.14
N ILE A 124 -12.18 3.55 7.89
CA ILE A 124 -12.01 3.56 9.34
C ILE A 124 -13.14 4.41 9.91
N VAL A 125 -13.90 3.86 10.84
CA VAL A 125 -14.88 4.61 11.64
C VAL A 125 -14.62 4.29 13.10
N GLY A 126 -14.57 5.31 13.95
CA GLY A 126 -14.27 5.13 15.36
C GLY A 126 -14.89 6.20 16.24
N ILE A 127 -15.05 5.88 17.51
CA ILE A 127 -15.50 6.81 18.55
C ILE A 127 -14.47 6.77 19.68
N LYS A 128 -14.05 7.94 20.15
CA LYS A 128 -13.24 8.10 21.36
C LYS A 128 -14.10 8.83 22.39
N VAL A 129 -14.15 8.28 23.60
CA VAL A 129 -14.79 8.91 24.76
C VAL A 129 -13.69 9.15 25.79
N ASN A 130 -13.61 10.37 26.31
CA ASN A 130 -12.72 10.68 27.43
C ASN A 130 -13.57 10.69 28.71
N LEU A 131 -13.30 9.71 29.59
CA LEU A 131 -13.92 9.56 30.91
C LEU A 131 -13.22 10.46 31.93
#